data_AF-A0AAW0VVJ9-F1
#
_entry.id   AF-A0AAW0VVJ9-F1
#
_cell.length_a   1.000
_cell.length_b   1.000
_cell.length_c   1.000
_cell.angle_alpha   90.00
_cell.angle_beta   90.00
_cell.angle_gamma   90.00
#
_symmetry.space_group_name_H-M   'P 1'
#
loop_
_entity.id
_entity.type
_entity.pdbx_description
1 polymer ?
#
loop_
_entity_poly.entity_id
_entity_poly.type
_entity_poly.pdbx_seq_one_letter_code
_entity_poly.pdbx_strand_id
1 'polypeptide(L)'
;MASDLMELGSRSLISALHKPVAPPGLEYLAQLDQVAIQQIVKMCEVMTALEFKNKYILKNSVGQEFLFAQEHSTFCSRHFLANVRPFQTAFTNNCGQEVMRLNRPLKCANCCSPCCLQVMEVSNLGQMMGSVHQEWSFCTPWAAKFTIKNPSNDILYWVKAPCCVCSCGGDVIFQDILYFER
;
A
#
# COMPACT_ATOMS: atom_id res chain seq x y z
N MET A 1 -0.31 14.26 -42.29
CA MET A 1 0.38 15.47 -41.78
C MET A 1 -0.56 16.42 -41.02
N ALA A 2 -1.66 16.92 -41.61
CA ALA A 2 -2.62 17.76 -40.86
C ALA A 2 -3.55 16.98 -39.91
N SER A 3 -3.86 15.71 -40.25
CA SER A 3 -4.64 14.78 -39.41
C SER A 3 -3.90 14.36 -38.15
N ASP A 4 -2.58 14.14 -38.26
CA ASP A 4 -1.75 13.62 -37.17
C ASP A 4 -1.54 14.67 -36.07
N LEU A 5 -1.48 15.95 -36.44
CA LEU A 5 -1.39 17.07 -35.50
C LEU A 5 -2.70 17.31 -34.73
N MET A 6 -3.85 17.04 -35.33
CA MET A 6 -5.15 17.12 -34.66
C MET A 6 -5.37 15.96 -33.67
N GLU A 7 -4.88 14.75 -33.98
CA GLU A 7 -4.87 13.62 -33.05
C GLU A 7 -3.90 13.81 -31.87
N LEU A 8 -2.72 14.38 -32.11
CA LEU A 8 -1.77 14.72 -31.04
C LEU A 8 -2.33 15.81 -30.10
N GLY A 9 -3.04 16.79 -30.67
CA GLY A 9 -3.74 17.84 -29.92
C GLY A 9 -4.91 17.31 -29.08
N SER A 10 -5.72 16.39 -29.60
CA SER A 10 -6.84 15.81 -28.83
C SER A 10 -6.37 14.82 -27.76
N ARG A 11 -5.33 14.02 -28.02
CA ARG A 11 -4.75 13.07 -27.05
C ARG A 11 -4.11 13.78 -25.86
N SER A 12 -3.38 14.88 -26.10
CA SER A 12 -2.80 15.72 -25.03
C SER A 12 -3.86 16.46 -24.20
N LEU A 13 -4.98 16.84 -24.81
CA LEU A 13 -6.11 17.45 -24.10
C LEU A 13 -6.93 16.44 -23.29
N ILE A 14 -7.12 15.21 -23.79
CA ILE A 14 -7.83 14.14 -23.05
C ILE A 14 -7.02 13.65 -21.85
N SER A 15 -5.67 13.55 -21.96
CA SER A 15 -4.84 13.20 -20.79
C SER A 15 -4.76 14.33 -19.76
N ALA A 16 -4.96 15.58 -20.18
CA ALA A 16 -5.06 16.74 -19.28
C ALA A 16 -6.43 16.86 -18.60
N LEU A 17 -7.50 16.30 -19.17
CA LEU A 17 -8.88 16.48 -18.70
C LEU A 17 -9.27 15.60 -17.49
N HIS A 18 -8.46 14.60 -17.16
CA HIS A 18 -8.70 13.75 -15.99
C HIS A 18 -7.42 13.58 -15.18
N LYS A 19 -6.90 14.69 -14.64
CA LYS A 19 -6.03 14.58 -13.47
C LYS A 19 -6.90 13.98 -12.37
N PRO A 20 -6.65 12.74 -11.90
CA PRO A 20 -7.44 12.18 -10.82
C PRO A 20 -7.32 13.15 -9.65
N VAL A 21 -8.46 13.73 -9.26
CA VAL A 21 -8.51 14.62 -8.10
C VAL A 21 -8.05 13.80 -6.92
N ALA A 22 -6.94 14.21 -6.30
CA ALA A 22 -6.41 13.51 -5.15
C ALA A 22 -7.50 13.44 -4.07
N PRO A 23 -7.72 12.27 -3.45
CA PRO A 23 -8.73 12.16 -2.41
C PRO A 23 -8.46 13.13 -1.26
N PRO A 24 -9.50 13.63 -0.56
CA PRO A 24 -9.34 14.57 0.54
C PRO A 24 -8.33 14.06 1.59
N GLY A 25 -7.42 14.93 2.00
CA GLY A 25 -6.38 14.62 2.99
C GLY A 25 -5.16 13.85 2.45
N LEU A 26 -5.16 13.48 1.17
CA LEU A 26 -4.06 12.80 0.48
C LEU A 26 -3.45 13.65 -0.64
N GLU A 27 -3.82 14.92 -0.75
CA GLU A 27 -3.37 15.83 -1.80
C GLU A 27 -1.86 16.07 -1.76
N TYR A 28 -1.26 16.02 -0.57
CA TYR A 28 0.18 16.16 -0.41
C TYR A 28 0.95 15.03 -1.08
N LEU A 29 0.41 13.80 -1.12
CA LEU A 29 1.06 12.65 -1.78
C LEU A 29 1.28 12.90 -3.28
N ALA A 30 0.38 13.64 -3.94
CA ALA A 30 0.51 13.96 -5.36
C ALA A 30 1.68 14.91 -5.67
N GLN A 31 2.27 15.54 -4.65
CA GLN A 31 3.41 16.45 -4.77
C GLN A 31 4.73 15.80 -4.36
N LEU A 32 4.70 14.55 -3.92
CA LEU A 32 5.88 13.83 -3.45
C LEU A 32 6.42 12.90 -4.54
N ASP A 33 7.72 12.98 -4.77
CA ASP A 33 8.43 12.01 -5.61
C ASP A 33 8.80 10.73 -4.84
N GLN A 34 8.87 10.83 -3.50
CA GLN A 34 9.28 9.75 -2.62
C GLN A 34 8.57 9.81 -1.27
N VAL A 35 8.16 8.64 -0.77
CA VAL A 35 7.65 8.44 0.58
C VAL A 35 8.49 7.38 1.29
N ALA A 36 9.07 7.74 2.42
CA ALA A 36 9.74 6.81 3.33
C ALA A 36 8.76 6.39 4.44
N ILE A 37 8.67 5.09 4.69
CA ILE A 37 7.81 4.51 5.73
C ILE A 37 8.72 3.95 6.82
N GLN A 38 8.73 4.58 8.00
CA GLN A 38 9.56 4.17 9.12
C GLN A 38 8.72 3.50 10.20
N GLN A 39 9.04 2.26 10.55
CA GLN A 39 8.41 1.59 11.70
C GLN A 39 8.98 2.12 13.02
N ILE A 40 8.10 2.45 13.97
CA ILE A 40 8.49 2.75 15.34
C ILE A 40 8.57 1.43 16.09
N VAL A 41 9.78 0.87 16.21
CA VAL A 41 10.03 -0.31 17.04
C VAL A 41 10.05 0.10 18.50
N LYS A 42 9.20 -0.52 19.34
CA LYS A 42 9.20 -0.23 20.77
C LYS A 42 10.27 -1.07 21.45
N MET A 43 11.19 -0.44 22.20
CA MET A 43 12.19 -1.18 23.00
C MET A 43 11.56 -2.20 23.96
N CYS A 44 10.33 -1.97 24.43
CA CYS A 44 9.60 -2.94 25.25
C CYS A 44 9.24 -4.24 24.50
N GLU A 45 8.99 -4.23 23.18
CA GLU A 45 8.76 -5.45 22.38
C GLU A 45 10.00 -6.35 22.41
N VAL A 46 11.18 -5.74 22.27
CA VAL A 46 12.47 -6.42 22.24
C VAL A 46 12.81 -7.05 23.59
N MET A 47 12.43 -6.39 24.69
CA MET A 47 12.75 -6.84 26.05
C MET A 47 11.72 -7.80 26.67
N THR A 48 10.45 -7.75 26.24
CA THR A 48 9.35 -8.49 26.89
C THR A 48 8.72 -9.58 26.02
N ALA A 49 9.13 -9.71 24.74
CA ALA A 49 8.53 -10.64 23.77
C ALA A 49 7.00 -10.48 23.61
N LEU A 50 6.43 -9.35 24.04
CA LEU A 50 5.02 -9.01 23.86
C LEU A 50 4.84 -8.25 22.55
N GLU A 51 3.94 -8.70 21.68
CA GLU A 51 3.61 -7.97 20.44
C GLU A 51 2.73 -6.74 20.73
N PHE A 52 3.26 -5.53 20.54
CA PHE A 52 2.47 -4.30 20.62
C PHE A 52 1.85 -3.96 19.24
N LYS A 53 1.03 -2.92 19.21
CA LYS A 53 0.44 -2.40 17.97
C LYS A 53 1.54 -1.72 17.16
N ASN A 54 1.78 -2.17 15.94
CA ASN A 54 2.74 -1.53 15.03
C ASN A 54 2.34 -0.07 14.79
N LYS A 55 3.34 0.81 14.81
CA LYS A 55 3.20 2.22 14.47
C LYS A 55 4.22 2.57 13.39
N TYR A 56 3.82 3.43 12.47
CA TYR A 56 4.66 3.87 11.38
C TYR A 56 4.57 5.38 11.24
N ILE A 57 5.66 5.98 10.78
CA ILE A 57 5.76 7.40 10.42
C ILE A 57 6.07 7.46 8.93
N LEU A 58 5.31 8.29 8.21
CA LEU A 58 5.55 8.56 6.80
C LEU A 58 6.30 9.87 6.68
N LYS A 59 7.43 9.83 5.97
CA LYS A 59 8.36 10.93 5.77
C LYS A 59 8.54 11.22 4.29
N ASN A 60 8.70 12.49 3.95
CA ASN A 60 9.13 12.87 2.60
C ASN A 60 10.66 12.68 2.43
N SER A 61 11.18 13.01 1.25
CA SER A 61 12.61 12.90 0.91
C SER A 61 13.55 13.74 1.80
N VAL A 62 13.04 14.80 2.43
CA VAL A 62 13.80 15.67 3.34
C VAL A 62 13.67 15.21 4.81
N GLY A 63 12.91 14.13 5.06
CA GLY A 63 12.72 13.56 6.39
C GLY A 63 11.59 14.22 7.20
N GLN A 64 10.82 15.14 6.60
CA GLN A 64 9.67 15.75 7.26
C GLN A 64 8.52 14.74 7.37
N GLU A 65 7.96 14.64 8.57
CA GLU A 65 6.82 13.78 8.90
C GLU A 65 5.51 14.44 8.45
N PHE A 66 4.69 13.68 7.73
CA PHE A 66 3.42 14.21 7.19
C PHE A 66 2.21 13.32 7.43
N LEU A 67 2.41 12.02 7.69
CA LEU A 67 1.36 11.09 8.12
C LEU A 67 1.89 10.12 9.17
N PHE A 68 0.99 9.67 10.03
CA PHE A 68 1.22 8.61 11.00
C PHE A 68 0.30 7.44 10.72
N ALA A 69 0.78 6.21 10.86
CA ALA A 69 -0.01 5.01 10.71
C ALA A 69 0.02 4.16 11.98
N GLN A 70 -1.13 3.66 12.41
CA GLN A 70 -1.25 2.81 13.59
C GLN A 70 -2.06 1.55 13.30
N GLU A 71 -1.48 0.39 13.61
CA GLU A 71 -2.15 -0.91 13.53
C GLU A 71 -3.15 -1.07 14.68
N HIS A 72 -4.37 -1.47 14.34
CA HIS A 72 -5.39 -1.96 15.24
C HIS A 72 -5.54 -3.47 15.03
N SER A 73 -5.02 -4.24 15.98
CA SER A 73 -5.17 -5.71 16.03
C SER A 73 -5.47 -6.16 17.47
N THR A 74 -6.23 -7.25 17.61
CA THR A 74 -6.55 -7.85 18.91
C THR A 74 -5.36 -8.62 19.47
N PHE A 75 -5.31 -8.86 20.79
CA PHE A 75 -4.21 -9.58 21.43
C PHE A 75 -4.14 -11.06 21.00
N CYS A 76 -5.28 -11.75 20.90
CA CYS A 76 -5.34 -13.16 20.47
C CYS A 76 -4.90 -13.38 19.01
N SER A 77 -5.13 -12.41 18.11
CA SER A 77 -4.67 -12.54 16.72
C SER A 77 -3.15 -12.41 16.59
N ARG A 78 -2.49 -11.77 17.56
CA ARG A 78 -1.05 -11.56 17.60
C ARG A 78 -0.28 -12.79 18.08
N HIS A 79 -0.76 -13.45 19.13
CA HIS A 79 -0.06 -14.59 19.72
C HIS A 79 -0.23 -15.93 18.97
N PHE A 80 -1.33 -16.12 18.23
CA PHE A 80 -1.67 -17.44 17.66
C PHE A 80 -1.63 -17.51 16.12
N LEU A 81 -1.63 -16.36 15.41
CA LEU A 81 -1.77 -16.33 13.94
C LEU A 81 -0.57 -15.72 13.20
N ALA A 82 0.43 -15.16 13.89
CA ALA A 82 1.64 -14.60 13.30
C ALA A 82 1.35 -13.80 11.99
N ASN A 83 1.92 -14.23 10.85
CA ASN A 83 1.78 -13.56 9.54
C ASN A 83 0.37 -13.65 8.91
N VAL A 84 -0.50 -14.50 9.46
CA VAL A 84 -1.88 -14.77 8.99
C VAL A 84 -2.89 -13.79 9.60
N ARG A 85 -2.46 -12.96 10.57
CA ARG A 85 -3.36 -12.11 11.36
C ARG A 85 -4.09 -11.06 10.51
N PRO A 86 -5.39 -10.82 10.79
CA PRO A 86 -6.07 -9.66 10.28
C PRO A 86 -5.49 -8.42 10.96
N PHE A 87 -5.42 -7.32 10.24
CA PHE A 87 -5.12 -6.05 10.87
C PHE A 87 -5.79 -4.92 10.12
N GLN A 88 -6.10 -3.87 10.87
CA GLN A 88 -6.50 -2.60 10.31
C GLN A 88 -5.41 -1.59 10.60
N THR A 89 -5.11 -0.71 9.65
CA THR A 89 -4.17 0.39 9.87
C THR A 89 -4.84 1.70 9.52
N ALA A 90 -4.95 2.61 10.47
CA ALA A 90 -5.47 3.96 10.24
C ALA A 90 -4.29 4.90 10.02
N PHE A 91 -4.39 5.74 8.98
CA PHE A 91 -3.45 6.79 8.65
C PHE A 91 -4.04 8.12 9.08
N THR A 92 -3.32 8.86 9.91
CA THR A 92 -3.73 10.14 10.47
C THR A 92 -2.78 11.26 10.08
N ASN A 93 -3.34 12.44 9.80
CA ASN A 93 -2.57 13.66 9.60
C ASN A 93 -2.06 14.24 10.92
N ASN A 94 -1.30 15.34 10.84
CA ASN A 94 -0.75 16.04 12.01
C ASN A 94 -1.83 16.64 12.93
N CYS A 95 -3.06 16.78 12.45
CA CYS A 95 -4.22 17.21 13.25
C CYS A 95 -4.94 16.04 13.94
N GLY A 96 -4.44 14.81 13.79
CA GLY A 96 -5.07 13.61 14.34
C GLY A 96 -6.31 13.14 13.58
N GLN A 97 -6.59 13.71 12.40
CA GLN A 97 -7.70 13.29 11.55
C GLN A 97 -7.29 12.11 10.70
N GLU A 98 -8.15 11.10 10.61
CA GLU A 98 -7.95 9.94 9.75
C GLU A 98 -8.18 10.31 8.28
N VAL A 99 -7.20 10.03 7.43
CA VAL A 99 -7.22 10.33 5.99
C VAL A 99 -7.25 9.08 5.12
N MET A 100 -6.91 7.92 5.67
CA MET A 100 -6.93 6.65 4.94
C MET A 100 -6.94 5.49 5.93
N ARG A 101 -7.59 4.40 5.54
CA ARG A 101 -7.60 3.15 6.28
C ARG A 101 -7.28 1.97 5.38
N LEU A 102 -6.42 1.11 5.88
CA LEU A 102 -6.12 -0.19 5.28
C LEU A 102 -6.78 -1.28 6.10
N ASN A 103 -7.50 -2.18 5.43
CA ASN A 103 -8.10 -3.34 6.06
C ASN A 103 -7.55 -4.62 5.41
N ARG A 104 -6.86 -5.45 6.20
CA ARG A 104 -6.38 -6.76 5.78
C ARG A 104 -7.22 -7.84 6.48
N PRO A 105 -8.06 -8.59 5.75
CA PRO A 105 -8.88 -9.65 6.33
C PRO A 105 -8.02 -10.85 6.80
N LEU A 106 -8.63 -11.69 7.64
CA LEU A 106 -8.07 -12.95 8.10
C LEU A 106 -7.75 -13.88 6.94
N LYS A 107 -6.68 -14.65 7.11
CA LYS A 107 -6.24 -15.64 6.13
C LYS A 107 -6.30 -17.06 6.66
N CYS A 108 -6.27 -18.01 5.73
CA CYS A 108 -6.05 -19.41 6.05
C CYS A 108 -4.57 -19.66 6.37
N ALA A 109 -4.27 -20.40 7.45
CA ALA A 109 -2.91 -20.73 7.87
C ALA A 109 -2.36 -22.05 7.26
N ASN A 110 -3.24 -22.90 6.69
CA ASN A 110 -2.95 -24.33 6.48
C ASN A 110 -3.04 -24.82 5.03
N CYS A 111 -2.65 -24.03 4.04
CA CYS A 111 -2.88 -24.41 2.64
C CYS A 111 -1.63 -24.29 1.76
N CYS A 112 -1.23 -25.41 1.13
CA CYS A 112 -0.07 -25.54 0.23
C CYS A 112 -0.40 -25.23 -1.25
N SER A 113 -1.46 -24.49 -1.54
CA SER A 113 -1.92 -24.15 -2.91
C SER A 113 -2.16 -22.61 -3.04
N PRO A 114 -2.60 -22.03 -4.19
CA PRO A 114 -2.67 -20.56 -4.39
C PRO A 114 -3.75 -19.84 -3.56
N CYS A 115 -4.39 -20.55 -2.64
CA CYS A 115 -5.40 -20.11 -1.65
C CYS A 115 -4.91 -19.06 -0.63
N CYS A 116 -3.62 -18.73 -0.59
CA CYS A 116 -3.00 -17.91 0.47
C CYS A 116 -2.61 -16.48 0.04
N LEU A 117 -3.10 -15.96 -1.09
CA LEU A 117 -2.76 -14.62 -1.60
C LEU A 117 -3.28 -13.48 -0.72
N GLN A 118 -2.49 -12.40 -0.55
CA GLN A 118 -2.86 -11.23 0.26
C GLN A 118 -3.82 -10.33 -0.49
N VAL A 119 -4.89 -9.92 0.19
CA VAL A 119 -5.77 -8.84 -0.26
C VAL A 119 -5.79 -7.79 0.83
N MET A 120 -5.75 -6.53 0.45
CA MET A 120 -5.84 -5.39 1.34
C MET A 120 -6.81 -4.38 0.73
N GLU A 121 -7.82 -4.00 1.50
CA GLU A 121 -8.78 -2.99 1.10
C GLU A 121 -8.30 -1.61 1.54
N VAL A 122 -8.51 -0.62 0.68
CA VAL A 122 -8.13 0.77 0.92
C VAL A 122 -9.39 1.60 0.95
N SER A 123 -9.60 2.35 2.03
CA SER A 123 -10.70 3.30 2.15
C SER A 123 -10.21 4.69 2.55
N ASN A 124 -10.93 5.72 2.11
CA ASN A 124 -10.72 7.11 2.51
C ASN A 124 -12.05 7.66 3.05
N LEU A 125 -12.03 8.26 4.25
CA LEU A 125 -13.20 8.82 4.93
C LEU A 125 -14.43 7.88 4.91
N GLY A 126 -14.19 6.57 5.04
CA GLY A 126 -15.24 5.54 5.04
C GLY A 126 -15.68 5.05 3.65
N GLN A 127 -15.22 5.68 2.56
CA GLN A 127 -15.51 5.24 1.19
C GLN A 127 -14.43 4.27 0.68
N MET A 128 -14.85 3.16 0.08
CA MET A 128 -13.95 2.19 -0.56
C MET A 128 -13.28 2.82 -1.79
N MET A 129 -11.95 2.88 -1.79
CA MET A 129 -11.14 3.42 -2.89
C MET A 129 -10.61 2.34 -3.83
N GLY A 130 -10.49 1.11 -3.35
CA GLY A 130 -9.95 0.02 -4.13
C GLY A 130 -9.27 -1.03 -3.27
N SER A 131 -8.52 -1.92 -3.91
CA SER A 131 -7.86 -3.01 -3.22
C SER A 131 -6.52 -3.36 -3.84
N VAL A 132 -5.61 -3.84 -3.01
CA VAL A 132 -4.30 -4.35 -3.41
C VAL A 132 -4.33 -5.87 -3.26
N HIS A 133 -4.03 -6.58 -4.35
CA HIS A 133 -4.05 -8.04 -4.41
C HIS A 133 -2.64 -8.53 -4.70
N GLN A 134 -2.17 -9.49 -3.92
CA GLN A 134 -0.94 -10.22 -4.20
C GLN A 134 -1.24 -11.25 -5.28
N GLU A 135 -0.42 -11.28 -6.32
CA GLU A 135 -0.53 -12.27 -7.39
C GLU A 135 0.30 -13.52 -7.05
N TRP A 136 -0.23 -14.67 -7.43
CA TRP A 136 0.50 -15.92 -7.26
C TRP A 136 1.62 -16.05 -8.29
N SER A 137 2.71 -16.68 -7.88
CA SER A 137 3.90 -16.87 -8.70
C SER A 137 4.32 -18.34 -8.60
N PHE A 138 4.07 -19.11 -9.66
CA PHE A 138 4.29 -20.58 -9.70
C PHE A 138 5.75 -20.95 -9.48
N CYS A 139 6.71 -20.21 -10.08
CA CYS A 139 8.13 -20.53 -10.10
C CYS A 139 9.04 -19.32 -10.42
N THR A 140 8.66 -18.09 -10.07
CA THR A 140 9.60 -16.94 -10.11
C THR A 140 10.08 -16.68 -8.69
N PRO A 141 11.30 -17.09 -8.30
CA PRO A 141 11.80 -16.89 -6.93
C PRO A 141 12.12 -15.42 -6.58
N TRP A 142 11.85 -14.46 -7.47
CA TRP A 142 12.64 -13.21 -7.50
C TRP A 142 11.87 -11.88 -7.49
N ALA A 143 10.56 -11.85 -7.33
CA ALA A 143 9.80 -10.62 -7.02
C ALA A 143 8.36 -10.96 -6.64
N ALA A 144 7.87 -10.47 -5.49
CA ALA A 144 6.43 -10.48 -5.25
C ALA A 144 5.75 -9.50 -6.22
N LYS A 145 4.53 -9.83 -6.65
CA LYS A 145 3.77 -9.00 -7.58
C LYS A 145 2.44 -8.65 -6.95
N PHE A 146 2.03 -7.40 -7.10
CA PHE A 146 0.76 -6.92 -6.61
C PHE A 146 -0.02 -6.25 -7.74
N THR A 147 -1.34 -6.42 -7.75
CA THR A 147 -2.26 -5.68 -8.60
C THR A 147 -3.06 -4.70 -7.75
N ILE A 148 -3.14 -3.46 -8.23
CA ILE A 148 -3.97 -2.41 -7.63
C ILE A 148 -5.27 -2.36 -8.44
N LYS A 149 -6.39 -2.55 -7.77
CA LYS A 149 -7.73 -2.56 -8.36
C LYS A 149 -8.55 -1.37 -7.87
N ASN A 150 -9.37 -0.81 -8.74
CA ASN A 150 -10.36 0.20 -8.39
C ASN A 150 -11.54 -0.43 -7.60
N PRO A 151 -12.54 0.35 -7.14
CA PRO A 151 -13.72 -0.19 -6.46
C PRO A 151 -14.58 -1.13 -7.33
N SER A 152 -14.50 -1.00 -8.66
CA SER A 152 -15.18 -1.84 -9.64
C SER A 152 -14.42 -3.14 -9.96
N ASN A 153 -13.31 -3.42 -9.27
CA ASN A 153 -12.38 -4.53 -9.51
C ASN A 153 -11.59 -4.48 -10.84
N ASP A 154 -11.59 -3.37 -11.56
CA ASP A 154 -10.70 -3.17 -12.71
C ASP A 154 -9.28 -2.95 -12.22
N ILE A 155 -8.32 -3.57 -12.90
CA ILE A 155 -6.91 -3.42 -12.56
C ILE A 155 -6.38 -2.10 -13.12
N LEU A 156 -5.83 -1.26 -12.24
CA LEU A 156 -5.24 0.04 -12.58
C LEU A 156 -3.72 -0.07 -12.76
N TYR A 157 -3.04 -0.72 -11.83
CA TYR A 157 -1.58 -0.75 -11.76
C TYR A 157 -1.04 -2.10 -11.30
N TRP A 158 0.19 -2.39 -11.71
CA TRP A 158 0.94 -3.57 -11.31
C TRP A 158 2.18 -3.11 -10.56
N VAL A 159 2.36 -3.56 -9.33
CA VAL A 159 3.52 -3.22 -8.50
C VAL A 159 4.43 -4.43 -8.42
N LYS A 160 5.69 -4.23 -8.78
CA LYS A 160 6.74 -5.24 -8.61
C LYS A 160 7.48 -4.95 -7.31
N ALA A 161 7.56 -5.95 -6.44
CA ALA A 161 8.32 -5.87 -5.20
C ALA A 161 9.78 -6.25 -5.44
N PRO A 162 10.71 -5.69 -4.65
CA PRO A 162 12.10 -6.12 -4.66
C PRO A 162 12.24 -7.62 -4.30
N CYS A 163 13.27 -8.26 -4.89
CA CYS A 163 13.61 -9.64 -4.62
C CYS A 163 14.07 -9.80 -3.16
N CYS A 164 13.47 -10.75 -2.44
CA CYS A 164 13.75 -11.05 -1.02
C CYS A 164 13.46 -9.88 -0.06
N VAL A 165 12.30 -9.90 0.60
CA VAL A 165 11.98 -9.00 1.74
C VAL A 165 12.68 -9.47 3.03
N CYS A 166 13.91 -9.97 2.92
CA CYS A 166 14.77 -10.32 4.05
C CYS A 166 15.65 -9.12 4.36
N SER A 167 15.04 -8.12 4.96
CA SER A 167 15.79 -7.01 5.52
C SER A 167 16.05 -7.32 6.99
N CYS A 168 17.26 -7.75 7.31
CA CYS A 168 17.80 -7.67 8.67
C CYS A 168 18.11 -6.19 9.01
N GLY A 169 17.09 -5.34 9.04
CA GLY A 169 17.19 -3.93 9.49
C GLY A 169 17.54 -2.86 8.44
N GLY A 170 17.59 -3.17 7.15
CA GLY A 170 17.72 -2.21 6.04
C GLY A 170 16.40 -1.79 5.35
N ASP A 171 16.50 -0.86 4.41
CA ASP A 171 15.33 -0.36 3.68
C ASP A 171 14.84 -1.33 2.60
N VAL A 172 13.51 -1.43 2.45
CA VAL A 172 12.86 -2.15 1.34
C VAL A 172 12.34 -1.13 0.34
N ILE A 173 12.93 -1.09 -0.85
CA ILE A 173 12.63 -0.09 -1.87
C ILE A 173 11.70 -0.68 -2.93
N PHE A 174 10.56 -0.02 -3.16
CA PHE A 174 9.65 -0.30 -4.27
C PHE A 174 9.90 0.75 -5.36
N GLN A 175 10.40 0.33 -6.52
CA GLN A 175 10.78 1.22 -7.61
C GLN A 175 9.82 1.17 -8.81
N ASP A 176 9.28 -0.01 -9.14
CA ASP A 176 8.55 -0.22 -10.39
C ASP A 176 7.03 -0.31 -10.15
N ILE A 177 6.32 0.77 -10.45
CA ILE A 177 4.86 0.78 -10.67
C ILE A 177 4.63 0.79 -12.18
N LEU A 178 4.03 -0.29 -12.69
CA LEU A 178 3.75 -0.45 -14.12
C LEU A 178 2.27 -0.12 -14.39
N TYR A 179 2.05 0.70 -15.42
CA TYR A 179 0.71 1.12 -15.86
C TYR A 179 0.11 0.09 -16.81
N PHE A 180 -1.21 -0.06 -16.75
CA PHE A 180 -1.96 -0.80 -17.77
C PHE A 180 -2.35 0.19 -18.88
N GLU A 181 -1.62 0.20 -20.00
CA GLU A 181 -2.13 0.80 -21.23
C GLU A 181 -3.25 -0.10 -21.76
N ARG A 182 -4.41 0.50 -22.01
CA ARG A 182 -5.57 -0.18 -22.58
C ARG A 182 -5.69 0.18 -24.05
#